data_AF-A0A3R6XRI8-F1
#
_entry.id   AF-A0A3R6XRI8-F1
#
_cell.length_a   1.000
_cell.length_b   1.000
_cell.length_c   1.000
_cell.angle_alpha   90.00
_cell.angle_beta   90.00
_cell.angle_gamma   90.00
#
_symmetry.space_group_name_H-M   'P 1'
#
loop_
_entity.id
_entity.type
_entity.pdbx_description
1 polymer ?
#
loop_
_entity_poly.entity_id
_entity_poly.type
_entity_poly.pdbx_seq_one_letter_code
_entity_poly.pdbx_strand_id
1 'polypeptide(L)'
;MGCSRRYQVFFAPSTELATTISHVTKYLYDQDEEEEEEEEEEEEEEEDTTRSLKRKSAELTDDQAEELAERGILSTHQRRSTHLHDQIKSLEDEALGDKPWALKGEVKGMARPENSLLEADLEYDRPTKVAPIITVEVTQELEELIKTRIRDENYDDVVRKLAVNDGAQKEAAELSMEKSKEGLGDVYEKEFMKSAMGFEDTSELKKEQDEIDVMFQKLCWKLDALTNFHYTPKPVVREMHVTPAAPAITMEEAVPIAVSDANLHAPEEVYDKKHKRDGVVRSREEMSQDERKAARNAKKHARRKSRQQKDADEKLVAKVNPGMGNKYEKKKLLDSLQAKNVSTGKAIEGSTRQFSNSSEFFSRLQDEQKAAAAGQPPRPSFKKDDAKAGRGGAFYKL
;
A
#
# COMPACT_ATOMS: atom_id res chain seq x y z
N MET A 1 -17.70 10.65 -2.31
CA MET A 1 -17.90 10.94 -3.75
C MET A 1 -18.22 9.62 -4.44
N GLY A 2 -19.50 9.29 -4.52
CA GLY A 2 -19.97 8.04 -5.13
C GLY A 2 -20.12 8.21 -6.63
N CYS A 3 -19.38 7.43 -7.41
CA CYS A 3 -19.46 7.44 -8.87
C CYS A 3 -20.41 6.32 -9.32
N SER A 4 -21.66 6.68 -9.59
CA SER A 4 -22.65 5.81 -10.22
C SER A 4 -22.38 5.74 -11.72
N ARG A 5 -21.77 4.66 -12.22
CA ARG A 5 -21.73 4.35 -13.66
C ARG A 5 -23.01 3.64 -14.06
N ARG A 6 -23.89 4.36 -14.76
CA ARG A 6 -25.03 3.82 -15.50
C ARG A 6 -24.53 2.97 -16.65
N TYR A 7 -24.97 1.73 -16.75
CA TYR A 7 -24.88 0.95 -17.98
C TYR A 7 -26.03 1.37 -18.91
N GLN A 8 -25.69 1.86 -20.11
CA GLN A 8 -26.63 2.02 -21.22
C GLN A 8 -26.87 0.65 -21.84
N VAL A 9 -28.09 0.14 -21.74
CA VAL A 9 -28.53 -1.03 -22.50
C VAL A 9 -28.99 -0.53 -23.87
N PHE A 10 -28.24 -0.91 -24.91
CA PHE A 10 -28.56 -0.63 -26.30
C PHE A 10 -29.63 -1.64 -26.74
N PHE A 11 -30.91 -1.27 -26.61
CA PHE A 11 -32.02 -2.08 -27.13
C PHE A 11 -32.31 -1.62 -28.56
N ALA A 12 -31.83 -2.38 -29.54
CA ALA A 12 -32.25 -2.22 -30.92
C ALA A 12 -33.68 -2.78 -31.06
N PRO A 13 -34.68 -1.98 -31.45
CA PRO A 13 -36.02 -2.50 -31.67
C PRO A 13 -36.03 -3.34 -32.95
N SER A 14 -36.38 -4.62 -32.83
CA SER A 14 -36.73 -5.47 -33.97
C SER A 14 -37.88 -4.83 -34.74
N THR A 15 -37.65 -4.55 -36.01
CA THR A 15 -38.59 -3.90 -36.94
C THR A 15 -39.75 -4.80 -37.38
N GLU A 16 -39.91 -5.98 -36.77
CA GLU A 16 -40.96 -6.93 -37.14
C GLU A 16 -42.21 -6.82 -36.25
N LEU A 17 -42.11 -6.17 -35.06
CA LEU A 17 -43.25 -5.94 -34.15
C LEU A 17 -43.94 -4.58 -34.32
N ALA A 18 -43.34 -3.63 -35.03
CA ALA A 18 -43.92 -2.30 -35.25
C ALA A 18 -44.99 -2.30 -36.36
N THR A 19 -44.89 -3.21 -37.34
CA THR A 19 -45.80 -3.28 -38.49
C THR A 19 -47.14 -3.91 -38.12
N THR A 20 -47.13 -4.91 -37.22
CA THR A 20 -48.33 -5.62 -36.77
C THR A 20 -49.20 -4.77 -35.84
N ILE A 21 -48.60 -3.95 -34.98
CA ILE A 21 -49.34 -3.02 -34.10
C ILE A 21 -49.95 -1.85 -34.89
N SER A 22 -49.32 -1.40 -35.98
CA SER A 22 -49.87 -0.34 -36.86
C SER A 22 -51.07 -0.83 -37.71
N HIS A 23 -51.08 -2.11 -38.08
CA HIS A 23 -52.20 -2.68 -38.84
C HIS A 23 -53.42 -2.91 -37.96
N VAL A 24 -53.21 -3.28 -36.68
CA VAL A 24 -54.32 -3.52 -35.73
C VAL A 24 -54.97 -2.21 -35.25
N THR A 25 -54.22 -1.11 -35.16
CA THR A 25 -54.76 0.19 -34.73
C THR A 25 -55.46 0.99 -35.84
N LYS A 26 -55.30 0.60 -37.12
CA LYS A 26 -56.06 1.19 -38.24
C LYS A 26 -57.46 0.59 -38.40
N TYR A 27 -57.70 -0.62 -37.90
CA TYR A 27 -59.00 -1.31 -38.03
C TYR A 27 -59.99 -1.03 -36.88
N LEU A 28 -59.60 -0.26 -35.86
CA LEU A 28 -60.41 -0.04 -34.65
C LEU A 28 -60.94 1.40 -34.49
N TYR A 29 -60.79 2.27 -35.50
CA TYR A 29 -61.18 3.70 -35.43
C TYR A 29 -61.91 4.22 -36.69
N ASP A 30 -62.48 3.34 -37.52
CA ASP A 30 -63.06 3.69 -38.83
C ASP A 30 -64.53 3.20 -38.99
N GLN A 31 -65.25 2.98 -37.89
CA GLN A 31 -66.61 2.41 -37.93
C GLN A 31 -67.63 3.05 -36.98
N ASP A 32 -67.47 4.32 -36.65
CA ASP A 32 -68.46 5.12 -35.90
C ASP A 32 -68.45 6.58 -36.40
N GLU A 33 -68.89 6.83 -37.64
CA GLU A 33 -69.34 8.16 -38.09
C GLU A 33 -70.12 8.02 -39.42
N GLU A 34 -71.31 8.64 -39.48
CA GLU A 34 -72.22 8.84 -40.63
C GLU A 34 -73.36 7.83 -40.87
N GLU A 35 -74.47 7.99 -40.12
CA GLU A 35 -75.84 7.81 -40.64
C GLU A 35 -76.71 9.01 -40.17
N GLU A 36 -76.93 9.99 -41.06
CA GLU A 36 -78.01 10.98 -40.98
C GLU A 36 -78.75 11.01 -42.35
N GLU A 37 -80.08 10.91 -42.26
CA GLU A 37 -81.14 11.26 -43.24
C GLU A 37 -81.35 10.36 -44.48
N GLU A 38 -82.50 9.67 -44.52
CA GLU A 38 -83.65 10.09 -45.35
C GLU A 38 -84.94 9.36 -44.92
N GLU A 39 -85.98 10.15 -44.69
CA GLU A 39 -87.37 9.76 -44.43
C GLU A 39 -88.06 9.35 -45.73
N GLU A 40 -88.79 8.22 -45.76
CA GLU A 40 -90.01 8.11 -46.57
C GLU A 40 -91.07 7.29 -45.81
N GLU A 41 -92.24 7.90 -45.66
CA GLU A 41 -93.47 7.35 -45.09
C GLU A 41 -94.13 6.35 -46.05
N GLU A 42 -94.51 5.16 -45.58
CA GLU A 42 -95.75 4.49 -46.02
C GLU A 42 -96.40 3.78 -44.83
N GLU A 43 -97.56 4.29 -44.41
CA GLU A 43 -98.49 3.65 -43.48
C GLU A 43 -99.20 2.47 -44.15
N GLU A 44 -99.20 1.28 -43.54
CA GLU A 44 -100.39 0.42 -43.48
C GLU A 44 -100.43 -0.32 -42.13
N GLU A 45 -101.53 -0.12 -41.40
CA GLU A 45 -101.90 -0.83 -40.17
C GLU A 45 -102.16 -2.32 -40.47
N GLU A 46 -101.84 -3.22 -39.52
CA GLU A 46 -102.79 -4.21 -38.98
C GLU A 46 -102.21 -4.97 -37.77
N GLU A 47 -103.11 -5.35 -36.88
CA GLU A 47 -102.96 -5.70 -35.46
C GLU A 47 -102.54 -7.16 -35.16
N ASP A 48 -101.95 -7.33 -33.96
CA ASP A 48 -102.12 -8.44 -33.01
C ASP A 48 -101.73 -9.90 -33.36
N THR A 49 -100.72 -10.43 -32.65
CA THR A 49 -100.93 -11.31 -31.46
C THR A 49 -99.68 -12.11 -31.08
N THR A 50 -99.48 -12.23 -29.77
CA THR A 50 -98.46 -13.01 -29.07
C THR A 50 -98.48 -14.51 -29.42
N ARG A 51 -97.29 -15.12 -29.63
CA ARG A 51 -97.11 -16.55 -29.35
C ARG A 51 -95.67 -16.91 -28.97
N SER A 52 -95.51 -17.21 -27.68
CA SER A 52 -94.32 -17.82 -27.07
C SER A 52 -93.96 -19.13 -27.78
N LEU A 53 -92.76 -19.19 -28.36
CA LEU A 53 -92.16 -20.42 -28.87
C LEU A 53 -90.79 -20.63 -28.22
N LYS A 54 -90.79 -21.50 -27.21
CA LYS A 54 -89.61 -22.12 -26.62
C LYS A 54 -88.88 -22.93 -27.71
N ARG A 55 -87.86 -22.35 -28.35
CA ARG A 55 -86.98 -23.08 -29.27
C ARG A 55 -85.85 -23.73 -28.48
N LYS A 56 -85.89 -25.07 -28.40
CA LYS A 56 -84.72 -25.91 -28.15
C LYS A 56 -83.78 -25.68 -29.33
N SER A 57 -82.68 -24.96 -29.11
CA SER A 57 -81.59 -24.91 -30.09
C SER A 57 -80.95 -26.28 -30.13
N ALA A 58 -81.10 -26.98 -31.25
CA ALA A 58 -80.26 -28.11 -31.58
C ALA A 58 -78.83 -27.57 -31.69
N GLU A 59 -77.91 -28.13 -30.91
CA GLU A 59 -76.48 -27.83 -30.96
C GLU A 59 -75.99 -28.23 -32.36
N LEU A 60 -75.78 -27.24 -33.23
CA LEU A 60 -75.18 -27.42 -34.54
C LEU A 60 -73.72 -27.82 -34.30
N THR A 61 -73.27 -28.90 -34.93
CA THR A 61 -71.86 -29.31 -34.86
C THR A 61 -70.99 -28.28 -35.59
N ASP A 62 -69.74 -28.11 -35.14
CA ASP A 62 -68.77 -27.14 -35.67
C ASP A 62 -68.70 -27.15 -37.22
N ASP A 63 -68.60 -28.35 -37.79
CA ASP A 63 -68.59 -28.59 -39.24
C ASP A 63 -69.84 -28.06 -39.99
N GLN A 64 -70.99 -27.99 -39.31
CA GLN A 64 -72.25 -27.51 -39.89
C GLN A 64 -72.40 -25.99 -39.79
N ALA A 65 -71.79 -25.38 -38.77
CA ALA A 65 -71.81 -23.93 -38.59
C ALA A 65 -70.88 -23.22 -39.59
N GLU A 66 -69.71 -23.80 -39.88
CA GLU A 66 -68.78 -23.31 -40.89
C GLU A 66 -69.36 -23.40 -42.32
N GLU A 67 -70.01 -24.51 -42.67
CA GLU A 67 -70.64 -24.67 -44.00
C GLU A 67 -71.76 -23.64 -44.25
N LEU A 68 -72.50 -23.26 -43.20
CA LEU A 68 -73.54 -22.23 -43.26
C LEU A 68 -72.98 -20.80 -43.25
N ALA A 69 -71.82 -20.60 -42.63
CA ALA A 69 -71.09 -19.34 -42.65
C ALA A 69 -70.53 -19.04 -44.06
N GLU A 70 -69.96 -20.03 -44.75
CA GLU A 70 -69.45 -19.91 -46.11
C GLU A 70 -70.56 -19.66 -47.15
N ARG A 71 -71.76 -20.19 -46.92
CA ARG A 71 -72.94 -19.91 -47.76
C ARG A 71 -73.58 -18.54 -47.51
N GLY A 72 -73.06 -17.73 -46.57
CA GLY A 72 -73.52 -16.35 -46.33
C GLY A 72 -74.85 -16.23 -45.57
N ILE A 73 -75.30 -17.29 -44.89
CA ILE A 73 -76.66 -17.37 -44.30
C ILE A 73 -76.73 -16.82 -42.87
N LEU A 74 -75.58 -16.58 -42.22
CA LEU A 74 -75.50 -16.14 -40.82
C LEU A 74 -75.25 -14.62 -40.69
N SER A 75 -76.00 -13.97 -39.80
CA SER A 75 -75.83 -12.55 -39.43
C SER A 75 -74.46 -12.30 -38.76
N THR A 76 -73.92 -11.08 -38.89
CA THR A 76 -72.61 -10.68 -38.31
C THR A 76 -72.54 -10.93 -36.80
N HIS A 77 -73.60 -10.58 -36.07
CA HIS A 77 -73.72 -10.86 -34.63
C HIS A 77 -73.74 -12.37 -34.35
N GLN A 78 -74.39 -13.14 -35.20
CA GLN A 78 -74.50 -14.59 -35.02
C GLN A 78 -73.16 -15.29 -35.23
N ARG A 79 -72.36 -14.88 -36.23
CA ARG A 79 -70.98 -15.36 -36.41
C ARG A 79 -70.07 -15.04 -35.24
N ARG A 80 -70.18 -13.82 -34.68
CA ARG A 80 -69.43 -13.43 -33.47
C ARG A 80 -69.88 -14.24 -32.25
N SER A 81 -71.18 -14.49 -32.11
CA SER A 81 -71.72 -15.28 -31.00
C SER A 81 -71.31 -16.74 -31.08
N THR A 82 -71.26 -17.35 -32.26
CA THR A 82 -70.78 -18.74 -32.41
C THR A 82 -69.29 -18.82 -32.10
N HIS A 83 -68.46 -17.95 -32.68
CA HIS A 83 -67.02 -17.91 -32.39
C HIS A 83 -66.71 -17.72 -30.90
N LEU A 84 -67.45 -16.82 -30.23
CA LEU A 84 -67.33 -16.64 -28.78
C LEU A 84 -67.77 -17.88 -28.01
N HIS A 85 -68.82 -18.57 -28.47
CA HIS A 85 -69.28 -19.81 -27.84
C HIS A 85 -68.25 -20.93 -28.00
N ASP A 86 -67.61 -21.04 -29.16
CA ASP A 86 -66.55 -22.02 -29.44
C ASP A 86 -65.29 -21.71 -28.61
N GLN A 87 -64.96 -20.42 -28.47
CA GLN A 87 -63.88 -19.99 -27.57
C GLN A 87 -64.23 -20.28 -26.10
N ILE A 88 -65.47 -20.05 -25.66
CA ILE A 88 -65.91 -20.40 -24.30
C ILE A 88 -65.81 -21.91 -24.09
N LYS A 89 -66.26 -22.72 -25.04
CA LYS A 89 -66.22 -24.18 -24.98
C LYS A 89 -64.78 -24.70 -24.90
N SER A 90 -63.86 -24.18 -25.72
CA SER A 90 -62.45 -24.57 -25.65
C SER A 90 -61.79 -24.16 -24.32
N LEU A 91 -62.13 -23.00 -23.76
CA LEU A 91 -61.66 -22.57 -22.45
C LEU A 91 -62.28 -23.38 -21.29
N GLU A 92 -63.54 -23.79 -21.40
CA GLU A 92 -64.21 -24.67 -20.44
C GLU A 92 -63.56 -26.07 -20.44
N ASP A 93 -63.26 -26.61 -21.62
CA ASP A 93 -62.56 -27.89 -21.78
C ASP A 93 -61.12 -27.83 -21.23
N GLU A 94 -60.38 -26.75 -21.49
CA GLU A 94 -59.04 -26.53 -20.92
C GLU A 94 -59.09 -26.40 -19.39
N ALA A 95 -60.09 -25.69 -18.86
CA ALA A 95 -60.27 -25.50 -17.43
C ALA A 95 -60.68 -26.79 -16.68
N LEU A 96 -61.46 -27.66 -17.33
CA LEU A 96 -61.82 -28.98 -16.82
C LEU A 96 -60.68 -29.99 -16.99
N GLY A 97 -59.80 -29.78 -17.97
CA GLY A 97 -58.68 -30.64 -18.30
C GLY A 97 -57.54 -30.65 -17.27
N ASP A 98 -56.60 -31.57 -17.48
CA ASP A 98 -55.42 -31.69 -16.64
C ASP A 98 -54.42 -30.56 -16.92
N LYS A 99 -54.04 -29.80 -15.88
CA LYS A 99 -53.01 -28.77 -16.01
C LYS A 99 -51.67 -29.37 -16.49
N PRO A 100 -50.90 -28.65 -17.31
CA PRO A 100 -49.57 -29.09 -17.73
C PRO A 100 -48.65 -29.20 -16.51
N TRP A 101 -47.65 -30.07 -16.62
CA TRP A 101 -46.77 -30.40 -15.49
C TRP A 101 -46.05 -29.16 -14.90
N ALA A 102 -45.75 -28.14 -15.70
CA ALA A 102 -45.12 -26.91 -15.22
C ALA A 102 -46.03 -26.07 -14.29
N LEU A 103 -47.36 -26.20 -14.42
CA LEU A 103 -48.37 -25.55 -13.57
C LEU A 103 -48.75 -26.40 -12.34
N LYS A 104 -48.22 -27.62 -12.24
CA LYS A 104 -48.43 -28.51 -11.10
C LYS A 104 -47.27 -28.36 -10.10
N GLY A 105 -47.58 -28.32 -8.81
CA GLY A 105 -46.56 -28.36 -7.75
C GLY A 105 -46.00 -29.77 -7.58
N GLU A 106 -44.78 -29.88 -7.03
CA GLU A 106 -44.17 -31.15 -6.58
C GLU A 106 -44.11 -32.26 -7.66
N VAL A 107 -43.84 -31.88 -8.91
CA VAL A 107 -43.76 -32.82 -10.02
C VAL A 107 -42.50 -33.69 -9.93
N LYS A 108 -42.70 -35.01 -9.86
CA LYS A 108 -41.63 -36.02 -9.93
C LYS A 108 -41.16 -36.22 -11.37
N GLY A 109 -39.92 -36.71 -11.54
CA GLY A 109 -39.33 -36.94 -12.87
C GLY A 109 -40.15 -37.86 -13.79
N MET A 110 -40.91 -38.81 -13.25
CA MET A 110 -41.76 -39.73 -14.03
C MET A 110 -43.11 -39.12 -14.48
N ALA A 111 -43.55 -38.05 -13.83
CA ALA A 111 -44.87 -37.43 -14.11
C ALA A 111 -44.81 -36.37 -15.22
N ARG A 112 -43.61 -36.02 -15.68
CA ARG A 112 -43.37 -35.15 -16.83
C ARG A 112 -42.82 -35.95 -18.01
N PRO A 113 -43.03 -35.51 -19.26
CA PRO A 113 -42.36 -36.10 -20.42
C PRO A 113 -40.84 -36.05 -20.30
N GLU A 114 -40.16 -37.00 -20.93
CA GLU A 114 -38.69 -37.04 -20.98
C GLU A 114 -38.15 -35.75 -21.62
N ASN A 115 -37.02 -35.25 -21.10
CA ASN A 115 -36.34 -34.02 -21.56
C ASN A 115 -37.14 -32.70 -21.53
N SER A 116 -38.39 -32.69 -21.05
CA SER A 116 -39.20 -31.47 -20.99
C SER A 116 -38.62 -30.36 -20.08
N LEU A 117 -37.72 -30.72 -19.14
CA LEU A 117 -37.02 -29.73 -18.31
C LEU A 117 -36.03 -28.86 -19.10
N LEU A 118 -35.53 -29.32 -20.25
CA LEU A 118 -34.62 -28.55 -21.09
C LEU A 118 -35.35 -27.45 -21.87
N GLU A 119 -36.65 -27.64 -22.11
CA GLU A 119 -37.51 -26.69 -22.84
C GLU A 119 -38.11 -25.62 -21.92
N ALA A 120 -38.25 -25.93 -20.63
CA ALA A 120 -38.85 -25.05 -19.66
C ALA A 120 -37.80 -24.15 -18.99
N ASP A 121 -38.00 -22.83 -19.07
CA ASP A 121 -37.17 -21.84 -18.38
C ASP A 121 -37.57 -21.72 -16.90
N LEU A 122 -36.89 -22.46 -16.03
CA LEU A 122 -37.10 -22.42 -14.57
C LEU A 122 -35.96 -21.65 -13.88
N GLU A 123 -36.35 -20.72 -13.02
CA GLU A 123 -35.41 -20.07 -12.10
C GLU A 123 -35.22 -20.92 -10.85
N TYR A 124 -33.95 -21.18 -10.49
CA TYR A 124 -33.61 -21.93 -9.29
C TYR A 124 -32.34 -21.36 -8.64
N ASP A 125 -32.30 -21.43 -7.31
CA ASP A 125 -31.16 -20.97 -6.55
C ASP A 125 -30.01 -21.97 -6.57
N ARG A 126 -28.80 -21.46 -6.80
CA ARG A 126 -27.56 -22.22 -6.69
C ARG A 126 -26.93 -21.94 -5.32
N PRO A 127 -26.64 -22.96 -4.50
CA PRO A 127 -26.15 -22.77 -3.13
C PRO A 127 -24.69 -22.28 -3.07
N THR A 128 -23.94 -22.36 -4.18
CA THR A 128 -22.52 -22.02 -4.23
C THR A 128 -22.22 -21.03 -5.35
N LYS A 129 -21.20 -20.19 -5.11
CA LYS A 129 -20.62 -19.36 -6.16
C LYS A 129 -19.83 -20.25 -7.10
N VAL A 130 -20.09 -20.13 -8.40
CA VAL A 130 -19.32 -20.84 -9.43
C VAL A 130 -17.92 -20.26 -9.49
N ALA A 131 -16.91 -21.11 -9.68
CA ALA A 131 -15.55 -20.65 -9.88
C ALA A 131 -15.48 -19.73 -11.12
N PRO A 132 -14.82 -18.57 -11.03
CA PRO A 132 -14.71 -17.67 -12.17
C PRO A 132 -13.88 -18.33 -13.28
N ILE A 133 -14.32 -18.14 -14.52
CA ILE A 133 -13.59 -18.63 -15.69
C ILE A 133 -12.45 -17.64 -15.97
N ILE A 134 -11.22 -18.15 -16.11
CA ILE A 134 -10.05 -17.31 -16.39
C ILE A 134 -10.10 -16.90 -17.87
N THR A 135 -10.67 -15.72 -18.13
CA THR A 135 -10.70 -15.10 -19.46
C THR A 135 -9.43 -14.28 -19.72
N VAL A 136 -9.16 -13.97 -20.98
CA VAL A 136 -7.99 -13.17 -21.37
C VAL A 136 -8.01 -11.78 -20.72
N GLU A 137 -9.19 -11.17 -20.58
CA GLU A 137 -9.38 -9.86 -19.93
C GLU A 137 -8.90 -9.90 -18.46
N VAL A 138 -9.33 -10.92 -17.70
CA VAL A 138 -8.90 -11.10 -16.31
C VAL A 138 -7.38 -11.27 -16.21
N THR A 139 -6.77 -11.99 -17.16
CA THR A 139 -5.30 -12.14 -17.17
C THR A 139 -4.59 -10.82 -17.50
N GLN A 140 -5.14 -9.99 -18.39
CA GLN A 140 -4.56 -8.69 -18.72
C GLN A 140 -4.63 -7.74 -17.52
N GLU A 141 -5.75 -7.70 -16.80
CA GLU A 141 -5.89 -6.92 -15.56
C GLU A 141 -4.89 -7.35 -14.48
N LEU A 142 -4.71 -8.66 -14.29
CA LEU A 142 -3.71 -9.21 -13.37
C LEU A 142 -2.29 -8.82 -13.78
N GLU A 143 -1.96 -8.86 -15.07
CA GLU A 143 -0.64 -8.43 -15.56
C GLU A 143 -0.41 -6.94 -15.36
N GLU A 144 -1.41 -6.10 -15.57
CA GLU A 144 -1.32 -4.66 -15.31
C GLU A 144 -1.08 -4.39 -13.82
N LEU A 145 -1.76 -5.13 -12.93
CA LEU A 145 -1.50 -5.07 -11.50
C LEU A 145 -0.06 -5.51 -11.15
N ILE A 146 0.43 -6.58 -11.75
CA ILE A 146 1.81 -7.04 -11.52
C ILE A 146 2.81 -6.01 -12.04
N LYS A 147 2.59 -5.46 -13.24
CA LYS A 147 3.44 -4.42 -13.86
C LYS A 147 3.47 -3.15 -12.99
N THR A 148 2.35 -2.73 -12.41
CA THR A 148 2.29 -1.59 -11.47
C THR A 148 3.04 -1.88 -10.18
N ARG A 149 2.84 -3.04 -9.55
CA ARG A 149 3.57 -3.45 -8.33
C ARG A 149 5.09 -3.50 -8.54
N ILE A 150 5.55 -4.03 -9.68
CA ILE A 150 6.97 -4.09 -10.03
C ILE A 150 7.53 -2.68 -10.26
N ARG A 151 6.78 -1.82 -10.97
CA ARG A 151 7.16 -0.42 -11.20
C ARG A 151 7.32 0.35 -9.89
N ASP A 152 6.43 0.10 -8.94
CA ASP A 152 6.41 0.77 -7.64
C ASP A 152 7.35 0.10 -6.61
N GLU A 153 8.06 -0.96 -6.99
CA GLU A 153 8.88 -1.80 -6.10
C GLU A 153 8.12 -2.27 -4.82
N ASN A 154 6.79 -2.45 -4.92
CA ASN A 154 5.92 -2.75 -3.77
C ASN A 154 5.68 -4.27 -3.62
N TYR A 155 6.65 -4.95 -3.01
CA TYR A 155 6.63 -6.39 -2.76
C TYR A 155 6.24 -6.71 -1.32
N ASP A 156 5.37 -7.70 -1.16
CA ASP A 156 4.92 -8.21 0.14
C ASP A 156 5.82 -9.37 0.64
N ASP A 157 7.12 -9.35 0.28
CA ASP A 157 8.10 -10.37 0.66
C ASP A 157 8.51 -10.27 2.14
N VAL A 158 8.80 -11.41 2.78
CA VAL A 158 9.28 -11.44 4.16
C VAL A 158 10.70 -10.87 4.24
N VAL A 159 10.85 -9.72 4.89
CA VAL A 159 12.15 -9.08 5.10
C VAL A 159 12.98 -9.85 6.13
N ARG A 160 14.26 -10.09 5.82
CA ARG A 160 15.21 -10.69 6.77
C ARG A 160 15.38 -9.77 7.98
N LYS A 161 14.90 -10.23 9.14
CA LYS A 161 15.20 -9.58 10.41
C LYS A 161 16.71 -9.68 10.67
N LEU A 162 17.40 -8.55 10.66
CA LEU A 162 18.69 -8.45 11.34
C LEU A 162 18.39 -8.69 12.83
N ALA A 163 19.30 -9.36 13.56
CA ALA A 163 19.20 -9.38 15.01
C ALA A 163 19.35 -7.92 15.48
N VAL A 164 18.22 -7.24 15.63
CA VAL A 164 18.15 -5.92 16.20
C VAL A 164 18.55 -6.13 17.65
N ASN A 165 19.64 -5.51 18.07
CA ASN A 165 19.85 -5.29 19.48
C ASN A 165 18.71 -4.36 19.90
N ASP A 166 17.67 -4.90 20.52
CA ASP A 166 16.49 -4.16 21.01
C ASP A 166 16.83 -3.08 22.05
N GLY A 167 18.10 -2.93 22.44
CA GLY A 167 18.56 -2.05 23.51
C GLY A 167 18.93 -0.61 23.11
N ALA A 168 18.38 -0.02 22.04
CA ALA A 168 18.85 1.31 21.60
C ALA A 168 17.78 2.35 21.27
N GLN A 169 16.60 2.29 21.90
CA GLN A 169 15.88 3.52 22.20
C GLN A 169 16.34 4.00 23.58
N LYS A 170 17.33 4.89 23.60
CA LYS A 170 17.59 5.67 24.81
C LYS A 170 16.36 6.53 25.03
N GLU A 171 15.60 6.25 26.08
CA GLU A 171 14.51 7.10 26.51
C GLU A 171 15.04 8.52 26.73
N ALA A 172 14.23 9.52 26.39
CA ALA A 172 14.61 10.90 26.58
C ALA A 172 14.83 11.13 28.08
N ALA A 173 16.06 11.49 28.47
CA ALA A 173 16.40 11.71 29.87
C ALA A 173 15.48 12.77 30.47
N GLU A 174 14.73 12.39 31.51
CA GLU A 174 13.84 13.29 32.23
C GLU A 174 14.68 14.36 32.96
N LEU A 175 14.32 15.63 32.79
CA LEU A 175 15.01 16.75 33.41
C LEU A 175 14.50 16.94 34.84
N SER A 176 15.38 16.91 35.83
CA SER A 176 15.02 17.18 37.22
C SER A 176 14.68 18.66 37.43
N MET A 177 13.56 18.95 38.09
CA MET A 177 13.13 20.33 38.43
C MET A 177 13.70 20.85 39.76
N GLU A 178 14.52 20.05 40.44
CA GLU A 178 15.19 20.46 41.67
C GLU A 178 16.39 21.38 41.38
N LYS A 179 16.74 22.22 42.35
CA LYS A 179 17.92 23.09 42.21
C LYS A 179 19.18 22.22 42.15
N SER A 180 20.06 22.53 41.20
CA SER A 180 21.35 21.83 41.05
C SER A 180 22.15 21.88 42.35
N LYS A 181 22.67 20.72 42.78
CA LYS A 181 23.63 20.60 43.89
C LYS A 181 25.03 21.08 43.49
N GLU A 182 25.32 21.18 42.19
CA GLU A 182 26.63 21.52 41.63
C GLU A 182 26.65 22.95 41.10
N GLY A 183 27.79 23.63 41.27
CA GLY A 183 28.01 24.97 40.74
C GLY A 183 28.28 24.97 39.24
N LEU A 184 28.11 26.13 38.59
CA LEU A 184 28.35 26.27 37.14
C LEU A 184 29.80 25.90 36.75
N GLY A 185 30.78 26.20 37.60
CA GLY A 185 32.19 25.84 37.37
C GLY A 185 32.42 24.34 37.32
N ASP A 186 31.81 23.59 38.25
CA ASP A 186 31.94 22.13 38.34
C ASP A 186 31.29 21.43 37.13
N VAL A 187 30.16 21.96 36.65
CA VAL A 187 29.49 21.47 35.44
C VAL A 187 30.40 21.61 34.23
N TYR A 188 31.08 22.76 34.07
CA TYR A 188 32.02 22.97 32.98
C TYR A 188 33.25 22.08 33.07
N GLU A 189 33.80 21.86 34.26
CA GLU A 189 34.90 20.93 34.46
C GLU A 189 34.50 19.51 34.05
N LYS A 190 33.32 19.05 34.47
CA LYS A 190 32.79 17.73 34.10
C LYS A 190 32.48 17.60 32.62
N GLU A 191 31.91 18.62 31.99
CA GLU A 191 31.69 18.63 30.54
C GLU A 191 33.01 18.63 29.75
N PHE A 192 34.02 19.34 30.23
CA PHE A 192 35.34 19.33 29.63
C PHE A 192 36.00 17.96 29.78
N MET A 193 35.93 17.33 30.94
CA MET A 193 36.42 15.97 31.16
C MET A 193 35.64 14.94 30.32
N LYS A 194 34.32 15.09 30.18
CA LYS A 194 33.49 14.27 29.30
C LYS A 194 33.88 14.41 27.83
N SER A 195 34.08 15.63 27.35
CA SER A 195 34.37 15.90 25.94
C SER A 195 35.83 15.65 25.55
N ALA A 196 36.78 15.94 26.44
CA ALA A 196 38.21 15.78 26.19
C ALA A 196 38.72 14.36 26.51
N MET A 197 38.21 13.73 27.59
CA MET A 197 38.64 12.40 28.05
C MET A 197 37.60 11.30 27.80
N GLY A 198 36.38 11.62 27.34
CA GLY A 198 35.33 10.62 27.11
C GLY A 198 34.75 10.01 28.40
N PHE A 199 35.00 10.62 29.56
CA PHE A 199 34.60 10.07 30.85
C PHE A 199 33.15 10.45 31.17
N GLU A 200 32.18 9.56 30.90
CA GLU A 200 30.80 9.78 31.34
C GLU A 200 30.59 9.39 32.82
N ASP A 201 30.01 10.30 33.61
CA ASP A 201 29.52 10.09 34.99
C ASP A 201 28.29 9.16 35.05
N THR A 202 28.32 8.06 34.31
CA THR A 202 27.37 6.95 34.44
C THR A 202 27.82 5.96 35.52
N SER A 203 28.71 6.39 36.43
CA SER A 203 29.40 5.49 37.35
C SER A 203 28.46 4.82 38.36
N GLU A 204 27.42 5.50 38.83
CA GLU A 204 26.41 4.91 39.73
C GLU A 204 25.54 3.89 38.99
N LEU A 205 24.97 4.26 37.84
CA LEU A 205 24.19 3.34 36.99
C LEU A 205 25.01 2.14 36.51
N LYS A 206 26.30 2.32 36.21
CA LYS A 206 27.21 1.23 35.85
C LYS A 206 27.46 0.29 37.01
N LYS A 207 27.66 0.82 38.23
CA LYS A 207 27.80 0.00 39.43
C LYS A 207 26.54 -0.83 39.70
N GLU A 208 25.36 -0.21 39.57
CA GLU A 208 24.08 -0.93 39.71
C GLU A 208 23.93 -2.01 38.62
N GLN A 209 24.29 -1.71 37.37
CA GLN A 209 24.30 -2.70 36.28
C GLN A 209 25.26 -3.85 36.56
N ASP A 210 26.48 -3.56 37.01
CA ASP A 210 27.49 -4.56 37.38
C ASP A 210 26.99 -5.44 38.56
N GLU A 211 26.33 -4.84 39.55
CA GLU A 211 25.71 -5.56 40.67
C GLU A 211 24.58 -6.49 40.21
N ILE A 212 23.71 -6.01 39.33
CA ILE A 212 22.64 -6.81 38.71
C ILE A 212 23.23 -7.96 37.91
N ASP A 213 24.28 -7.73 37.12
CA ASP A 213 24.94 -8.75 36.32
C ASP A 213 25.53 -9.85 37.21
N VAL A 214 26.19 -9.47 38.31
CA VAL A 214 26.70 -10.43 39.30
C VAL A 214 25.58 -11.23 39.94
N MET A 215 24.47 -10.59 40.33
CA MET A 215 23.31 -11.27 40.90
C MET A 215 22.65 -12.22 39.89
N PHE A 216 22.49 -11.79 38.64
CA PHE A 216 21.92 -12.56 37.56
C PHE A 216 22.77 -13.79 37.24
N GLN A 217 24.10 -13.63 37.12
CA GLN A 217 25.02 -14.75 36.91
C GLN A 217 24.92 -15.78 38.05
N LYS A 218 24.88 -15.34 39.31
CA LYS A 218 24.70 -16.22 40.48
C LYS A 218 23.36 -16.95 40.45
N LEU A 219 22.29 -16.28 40.04
CA LEU A 219 20.96 -16.86 39.92
C LEU A 219 20.91 -17.91 38.80
N CYS A 220 21.41 -17.58 37.60
CA CYS A 220 21.51 -18.53 36.49
C CYS A 220 22.30 -19.77 36.89
N TRP A 221 23.46 -19.61 37.54
CA TRP A 221 24.26 -20.75 37.99
C TRP A 221 23.48 -21.69 38.92
N LYS A 222 22.68 -21.14 39.85
CA LYS A 222 21.84 -21.94 40.74
C LYS A 222 20.70 -22.65 39.98
N LEU A 223 20.06 -21.98 39.02
CA LEU A 223 18.99 -22.58 38.20
C LEU A 223 19.52 -23.66 37.26
N ASP A 224 20.67 -23.42 36.64
CA ASP A 224 21.33 -24.38 35.75
C ASP A 224 21.71 -25.65 36.53
N ALA A 225 22.25 -25.49 37.75
CA ALA A 225 22.52 -26.62 38.64
C ALA A 225 21.24 -27.36 39.10
N LEU A 226 20.16 -26.62 39.41
CA LEU A 226 18.87 -27.21 39.81
C LEU A 226 18.23 -28.04 38.68
N THR A 227 18.43 -27.63 37.43
CA THR A 227 17.90 -28.30 36.23
C THR A 227 18.83 -29.39 35.67
N ASN A 228 19.87 -29.79 36.43
CA ASN A 228 20.89 -30.75 35.98
C ASN A 228 21.53 -30.35 34.64
N PHE A 229 21.75 -29.04 34.44
CA PHE A 229 22.32 -28.45 33.24
C PHE A 229 21.53 -28.71 31.94
N HIS A 230 20.23 -29.01 32.02
CA HIS A 230 19.32 -29.11 30.87
C HIS A 230 18.61 -27.78 30.59
N TYR A 231 19.35 -26.77 30.14
CA TYR A 231 18.82 -25.43 29.85
C TYR A 231 19.20 -24.96 28.45
N THR A 232 18.51 -23.94 27.96
CA THR A 232 18.86 -23.29 26.70
C THR A 232 20.11 -22.43 26.91
N PRO A 233 21.21 -22.63 26.16
CA PRO A 233 22.43 -21.87 26.35
C PRO A 233 22.20 -20.37 26.12
N LYS A 234 23.04 -19.54 26.76
CA LYS A 234 22.97 -18.08 26.64
C LYS A 234 23.07 -17.66 25.16
N PRO A 235 22.35 -16.59 24.74
CA PRO A 235 22.45 -16.09 23.38
C PRO A 235 23.88 -15.66 23.07
N VAL A 236 24.32 -15.89 21.83
CA VAL A 236 25.68 -15.57 21.40
C VAL A 236 25.84 -14.05 21.33
N VAL A 237 26.49 -13.48 22.34
CA VAL A 237 26.97 -12.10 22.33
C VAL A 237 28.36 -12.09 21.69
N ARG A 238 28.62 -11.17 20.76
CA ARG A 238 29.95 -11.02 20.16
C ARG A 238 30.89 -10.37 21.16
N GLU A 239 31.65 -11.19 21.86
CA GLU A 239 32.71 -10.73 22.75
C GLU A 239 33.99 -10.45 21.96
N MET A 240 34.65 -9.33 22.23
CA MET A 240 35.94 -8.98 21.64
C MET A 240 37.05 -9.52 22.54
N HIS A 241 37.70 -10.58 22.11
CA HIS A 241 38.88 -11.11 22.79
C HIS A 241 40.14 -10.53 22.14
N VAL A 242 40.97 -9.84 22.93
CA VAL A 242 42.26 -9.30 22.48
C VAL A 242 43.36 -10.22 23.00
N THR A 243 43.98 -10.97 22.10
CA THR A 243 45.12 -11.81 22.42
C THR A 243 46.41 -10.98 22.35
N PRO A 244 47.35 -11.11 23.31
CA PRO A 244 48.67 -10.49 23.20
C PRO A 244 49.59 -11.27 22.26
N ALA A 245 50.54 -10.60 21.62
CA ALA A 245 51.58 -11.22 20.78
C ALA A 245 52.68 -11.84 21.65
N ALA A 246 52.34 -12.94 22.33
CA ALA A 246 53.23 -13.69 23.21
C ALA A 246 53.45 -15.11 22.67
N PRO A 247 54.64 -15.70 22.90
CA PRO A 247 54.91 -17.08 22.50
C PRO A 247 53.89 -18.03 23.16
N ALA A 248 53.42 -19.04 22.43
CA ALA A 248 52.36 -19.94 22.88
C ALA A 248 52.68 -20.55 24.27
N ILE A 249 53.96 -20.84 24.51
CA ILE A 249 54.50 -21.38 25.77
C ILE A 249 54.10 -20.53 27.00
N THR A 250 54.03 -19.20 26.88
CA THR A 250 53.74 -18.33 28.03
C THR A 250 52.28 -18.40 28.51
N MET A 251 51.39 -18.90 27.66
CA MET A 251 49.98 -19.12 28.00
C MET A 251 49.71 -20.57 28.45
N GLU A 252 50.67 -21.47 28.31
CA GLU A 252 50.54 -22.87 28.72
C GLU A 252 50.83 -23.06 30.21
N GLU A 253 50.39 -24.21 30.74
CA GLU A 253 50.66 -24.61 32.12
C GLU A 253 52.18 -24.74 32.35
N ALA A 254 52.64 -24.40 33.55
CA ALA A 254 54.05 -24.47 33.95
C ALA A 254 54.54 -25.92 34.15
N VAL A 255 54.36 -26.77 33.14
CA VAL A 255 54.80 -28.16 33.10
C VAL A 255 56.01 -28.26 32.17
N PRO A 256 57.13 -28.88 32.61
CA PRO A 256 58.41 -28.85 31.89
C PRO A 256 58.47 -29.71 30.60
N ILE A 257 57.34 -30.03 29.96
CA ILE A 257 57.24 -30.96 28.82
C ILE A 257 56.97 -30.23 27.48
N ALA A 258 56.63 -28.94 27.50
CA ALA A 258 56.23 -28.23 26.28
C ALA A 258 57.43 -27.73 25.45
N VAL A 259 57.45 -28.07 24.16
CA VAL A 259 58.41 -27.57 23.17
C VAL A 259 57.63 -27.06 21.95
N SER A 260 57.28 -25.77 21.94
CA SER A 260 56.75 -25.12 20.74
C SER A 260 57.22 -23.67 20.63
N ASP A 261 58.06 -23.37 19.64
CA ASP A 261 58.57 -22.01 19.37
C ASP A 261 57.55 -21.11 18.64
N ALA A 262 56.30 -21.56 18.49
CA ALA A 262 55.27 -20.84 17.74
C ALA A 262 54.72 -19.65 18.54
N ASN A 263 54.48 -18.54 17.83
CA ASN A 263 53.79 -17.37 18.37
C ASN A 263 52.27 -17.57 18.31
N LEU A 264 51.51 -16.96 19.22
CA LEU A 264 50.05 -17.10 19.26
C LEU A 264 49.34 -16.44 18.08
N HIS A 265 49.95 -15.38 17.51
CA HIS A 265 49.41 -14.67 16.35
C HIS A 265 49.79 -15.33 15.03
N ALA A 266 48.85 -15.34 14.10
CA ALA A 266 49.15 -15.77 12.74
C ALA A 266 50.05 -14.74 12.03
N PRO A 267 50.91 -15.16 11.09
CA PRO A 267 51.73 -14.22 10.30
C PRO A 267 50.90 -13.14 9.56
N GLU A 268 49.66 -13.44 9.17
CA GLU A 268 48.74 -12.47 8.54
C GLU A 268 48.19 -11.43 9.54
N GLU A 269 48.11 -11.75 10.83
CA GLU A 269 47.69 -10.81 11.87
C GLU A 269 48.83 -9.87 12.26
N VAL A 270 50.07 -10.38 12.26
CA VAL A 270 51.29 -9.58 12.45
C VAL A 270 51.53 -8.67 11.23
N TYR A 271 51.31 -9.19 10.03
CA TYR A 271 51.47 -8.45 8.78
C TYR A 271 50.45 -8.88 7.73
N ASP A 272 49.35 -8.13 7.61
CA ASP A 272 48.40 -8.31 6.51
C ASP A 272 48.87 -7.54 5.26
N LYS A 273 48.82 -8.20 4.11
CA LYS A 273 49.11 -7.54 2.83
C LYS A 273 47.94 -6.59 2.54
N LYS A 274 48.24 -5.32 2.23
CA LYS A 274 47.21 -4.31 1.90
C LYS A 274 46.23 -4.75 0.80
N HIS A 275 46.59 -5.71 -0.06
CA HIS A 275 45.73 -6.29 -1.08
C HIS A 275 45.64 -7.82 -0.91
N LYS A 276 44.58 -8.29 -0.24
CA LYS A 276 44.35 -9.71 0.13
C LYS A 276 44.37 -10.71 -1.03
N ARG A 277 44.15 -10.27 -2.27
CA ARG A 277 44.07 -11.16 -3.45
C ARG A 277 45.34 -11.21 -4.28
N ASP A 278 46.20 -10.19 -4.21
CA ASP A 278 47.39 -10.12 -5.03
C ASP A 278 48.54 -9.73 -4.13
N GLY A 279 49.32 -10.74 -3.73
CA GLY A 279 50.49 -10.54 -2.88
C GLY A 279 51.64 -9.83 -3.60
N VAL A 280 51.47 -9.55 -4.90
CA VAL A 280 52.41 -8.81 -5.73
C VAL A 280 51.90 -7.39 -5.89
N VAL A 281 52.62 -6.44 -5.30
CA VAL A 281 52.39 -5.01 -5.58
C VAL A 281 52.98 -4.73 -6.96
N ARG A 282 52.18 -4.93 -8.02
CA ARG A 282 52.58 -4.52 -9.37
C ARG A 282 52.40 -3.03 -9.55
N SER A 283 53.39 -2.37 -10.13
CA SER A 283 53.23 -0.95 -10.48
C SER A 283 52.33 -0.80 -11.71
N ARG A 284 51.69 0.36 -11.85
CA ARG A 284 50.76 0.62 -12.97
C ARG A 284 51.49 0.60 -14.32
N GLU A 285 52.78 0.92 -14.34
CA GLU A 285 53.66 0.97 -15.49
C GLU A 285 54.03 -0.42 -16.01
N GLU A 286 54.05 -1.42 -15.14
CA GLU A 286 54.41 -2.82 -15.46
C GLU A 286 53.21 -3.62 -15.96
N MET A 287 51.98 -3.12 -15.70
CA MET A 287 50.73 -3.77 -16.09
C MET A 287 50.43 -3.57 -17.56
N SER A 288 50.02 -4.65 -18.24
CA SER A 288 49.54 -4.56 -19.62
C SER A 288 48.26 -3.71 -19.70
N GLN A 289 47.94 -3.23 -20.90
CA GLN A 289 46.72 -2.44 -21.12
C GLN A 289 45.46 -3.22 -20.75
N ASP A 290 45.42 -4.51 -21.04
CA ASP A 290 44.29 -5.40 -20.75
C ASP A 290 44.16 -5.66 -19.24
N GLU A 291 45.26 -5.91 -18.55
CA GLU A 291 45.29 -6.04 -17.08
C GLU A 291 44.79 -4.76 -16.39
N ARG A 292 45.20 -3.59 -16.89
CA ARG A 292 44.73 -2.29 -16.37
C ARG A 292 43.22 -2.08 -16.56
N LYS A 293 42.67 -2.54 -17.71
CA LYS A 293 41.24 -2.50 -17.99
C LYS A 293 40.47 -3.47 -17.09
N ALA A 294 40.98 -4.68 -16.90
CA ALA A 294 40.43 -5.70 -16.00
C ALA A 294 40.39 -5.20 -14.54
N ALA A 295 41.50 -4.66 -14.03
CA ALA A 295 41.57 -4.10 -12.67
C ALA A 295 40.59 -2.94 -12.46
N ARG A 296 40.44 -2.04 -13.45
CA ARG A 296 39.46 -0.95 -13.41
C ARG A 296 38.03 -1.49 -13.37
N ASN A 297 37.71 -2.46 -14.21
CA ASN A 297 36.39 -3.09 -14.23
C ASN A 297 36.10 -3.80 -12.91
N ALA A 298 37.04 -4.56 -12.36
CA ALA A 298 36.91 -5.21 -11.06
C ALA A 298 36.63 -4.20 -9.94
N LYS A 299 37.38 -3.08 -9.90
CA LYS A 299 37.13 -1.98 -8.94
C LYS A 299 35.76 -1.33 -9.13
N LYS A 300 35.32 -1.13 -10.38
CA LYS A 300 33.98 -0.60 -10.71
C LYS A 300 32.88 -1.56 -10.24
N HIS A 301 33.02 -2.85 -10.50
CA HIS A 301 32.07 -3.89 -10.07
C HIS A 301 32.00 -3.99 -8.55
N ALA A 302 33.14 -4.03 -7.85
CA ALA A 302 33.19 -4.04 -6.40
C ALA A 302 32.51 -2.81 -5.79
N ARG A 303 32.78 -1.61 -6.34
CA ARG A 303 32.14 -0.37 -5.90
C ARG A 303 30.63 -0.37 -6.16
N ARG A 304 30.18 -0.89 -7.31
CA ARG A 304 28.75 -1.03 -7.63
C ARG A 304 28.06 -1.98 -6.66
N LYS A 305 28.66 -3.13 -6.37
CA LYS A 305 28.14 -4.10 -5.40
C LYS A 305 28.03 -3.50 -4.00
N SER A 306 29.07 -2.81 -3.54
CA SER A 306 29.07 -2.15 -2.22
C SER A 306 28.02 -1.03 -2.15
N ARG A 307 27.82 -0.25 -3.21
CA ARG A 307 26.76 0.77 -3.26
C ARG A 307 25.37 0.13 -3.24
N GLN A 308 25.12 -0.88 -4.06
CA GLN A 308 23.85 -1.60 -4.08
C GLN A 308 23.51 -2.21 -2.72
N GLN A 309 24.50 -2.78 -2.02
CA GLN A 309 24.30 -3.29 -0.66
C GLN A 309 23.95 -2.16 0.32
N LYS A 310 24.66 -1.02 0.28
CA LYS A 310 24.35 0.13 1.14
C LYS A 310 22.96 0.72 0.85
N ASP A 311 22.60 0.84 -0.41
CA ASP A 311 21.30 1.38 -0.82
C ASP A 311 20.17 0.41 -0.41
N ALA A 312 20.39 -0.91 -0.51
CA ALA A 312 19.45 -1.91 -0.04
C ALA A 312 19.29 -1.90 1.48
N ASP A 313 20.40 -1.80 2.23
CA ASP A 313 20.41 -1.69 3.68
C ASP A 313 19.69 -0.40 4.12
N GLU A 314 19.93 0.71 3.42
CA GLU A 314 19.27 1.99 3.69
C GLU A 314 17.76 1.92 3.42
N LYS A 315 17.33 1.33 2.30
CA LYS A 315 15.90 1.11 1.99
C LYS A 315 15.24 0.22 3.05
N LEU A 316 15.91 -0.85 3.49
CA LEU A 316 15.41 -1.75 4.53
C LEU A 316 15.24 -1.00 5.86
N VAL A 317 16.27 -0.25 6.28
CA VAL A 317 16.22 0.52 7.53
C VAL A 317 15.14 1.60 7.47
N ALA A 318 14.99 2.30 6.33
CA ALA A 318 13.94 3.29 6.13
C ALA A 318 12.52 2.70 6.22
N LYS A 319 12.32 1.46 5.74
CA LYS A 319 11.05 0.74 5.85
C LYS A 319 10.74 0.30 7.27
N VAL A 320 11.76 -0.11 8.03
CA VAL A 320 11.59 -0.58 9.43
C VAL A 320 11.35 0.60 10.39
N ASN A 321 12.08 1.71 10.25
CA ASN A 321 12.05 2.84 11.19
C ASN A 321 11.79 4.19 10.50
N PRO A 322 10.61 4.47 9.93
CA PRO A 322 10.37 5.69 9.16
C PRO A 322 10.64 6.98 9.99
N GLY A 323 11.29 7.97 9.37
CA GLY A 323 11.57 9.29 9.96
C GLY A 323 12.98 9.47 10.55
N MET A 324 13.12 10.42 11.50
CA MET A 324 14.40 10.85 12.10
C MET A 324 15.08 9.78 12.97
N GLY A 325 14.38 8.68 13.29
CA GLY A 325 14.95 7.51 13.94
C GLY A 325 15.92 6.72 13.05
N ASN A 326 15.90 6.95 11.73
CA ASN A 326 16.83 6.34 10.80
C ASN A 326 18.22 6.96 10.89
N LYS A 327 19.22 6.13 11.17
CA LYS A 327 20.64 6.52 11.14
C LYS A 327 21.05 7.14 9.80
N TYR A 328 20.48 6.68 8.68
CA TYR A 328 20.80 7.17 7.35
C TYR A 328 20.17 8.54 7.05
N GLU A 329 18.89 8.74 7.38
CA GLU A 329 18.22 10.05 7.25
C GLU A 329 18.88 11.12 8.13
N LYS A 330 19.23 10.77 9.38
CA LYS A 330 19.97 11.68 10.27
C LYS A 330 21.33 12.09 9.68
N LYS A 331 22.05 11.15 9.05
CA LYS A 331 23.31 11.44 8.36
C LYS A 331 23.10 12.32 7.12
N LYS A 332 22.10 12.01 6.29
CA LYS A 332 21.74 12.83 5.13
C LYS A 332 21.39 14.27 5.52
N LEU A 333 20.64 14.46 6.60
CA LEU A 333 20.33 15.79 7.14
C LEU A 333 21.56 16.50 7.72
N LEU A 334 22.45 15.79 8.40
CA LEU A 334 23.71 16.39 8.84
C LEU A 334 24.59 16.81 7.66
N ASP A 335 24.70 15.94 6.65
CA ASP A 335 25.47 16.22 5.44
C ASP A 335 24.86 17.40 4.66
N SER A 336 23.52 17.52 4.62
CA SER A 336 22.85 18.67 3.99
C SER A 336 23.02 19.97 4.78
N LEU A 337 23.05 19.91 6.12
CA LEU A 337 23.35 21.06 6.98
C LEU A 337 24.82 21.48 6.93
N GLN A 338 25.74 20.52 6.75
CA GLN A 338 27.18 20.78 6.59
C GLN A 338 27.54 21.20 5.17
N ALA A 339 26.68 20.92 4.19
CA ALA A 339 26.86 21.41 2.84
C ALA A 339 26.76 22.94 2.84
N LYS A 340 27.87 23.59 2.41
CA LYS A 340 28.09 25.05 2.40
C LYS A 340 27.11 25.87 1.53
N ASN A 341 26.05 25.25 1.02
CA ASN A 341 25.07 25.83 0.10
C ASN A 341 23.71 26.15 0.76
N VAL A 342 23.55 25.89 2.06
CA VAL A 342 22.39 26.42 2.79
C VAL A 342 22.70 27.88 3.13
N SER A 343 22.02 28.81 2.45
CA SER A 343 22.09 30.22 2.80
C SER A 343 21.68 30.36 4.26
N THR A 344 22.56 30.93 5.08
CA THR A 344 22.18 31.36 6.42
C THR A 344 21.05 32.37 6.26
N GLY A 345 19.82 31.93 6.49
CA GLY A 345 18.64 32.77 6.43
C GLY A 345 18.85 34.01 7.31
N LYS A 346 18.54 35.18 6.73
CA LYS A 346 18.43 36.52 7.32
C LYS A 346 18.98 36.61 8.76
N ALA A 347 20.24 37.05 8.87
CA ALA A 347 20.81 37.44 10.15
C ALA A 347 19.88 38.48 10.79
N ILE A 348 19.30 38.12 11.93
CA ILE A 348 18.56 39.05 12.78
C ILE A 348 19.59 40.07 13.30
N GLU A 349 19.37 41.35 12.95
CA GLU A 349 20.15 42.47 13.47
C GLU A 349 20.03 42.47 15.00
N GLY A 350 21.11 42.08 15.68
CA GLY A 350 21.14 41.87 17.13
C GLY A 350 21.83 40.58 17.58
N SER A 351 22.26 39.69 16.67
CA SER A 351 23.03 38.49 17.06
C SER A 351 24.48 38.82 17.45
N THR A 352 24.89 38.30 18.61
CA THR A 352 26.17 38.49 19.32
C THR A 352 27.45 38.08 18.56
N ARG A 353 27.35 37.72 17.28
CA ARG A 353 28.49 37.35 16.42
C ARG A 353 29.11 38.53 15.67
N GLN A 354 28.64 39.76 15.90
CA GLN A 354 29.16 40.95 15.20
C GLN A 354 30.46 41.52 15.79
N PHE A 355 30.93 40.99 16.91
CA PHE A 355 32.13 41.48 17.59
C PHE A 355 33.14 40.33 17.69
N SER A 356 34.28 40.47 17.02
CA SER A 356 35.38 39.49 17.13
C SER A 356 36.20 39.68 18.41
N ASN A 357 36.09 40.85 19.04
CA ASN A 357 36.81 41.20 20.25
C ASN A 357 35.88 41.83 21.31
N SER A 358 36.07 41.46 22.57
CA SER A 358 35.28 41.96 23.70
C SER A 358 35.51 43.45 23.97
N SER A 359 36.70 43.97 23.67
CA SER A 359 37.02 45.39 23.86
C SER A 359 36.17 46.32 22.99
N GLU A 360 35.87 45.91 21.76
CA GLU A 360 35.03 46.67 20.83
C GLU A 360 33.58 46.70 21.28
N PHE A 361 33.08 45.57 21.81
CA PHE A 361 31.75 45.47 22.36
C PHE A 361 31.55 46.42 23.55
N PHE A 362 32.47 46.40 24.53
CA PHE A 362 32.33 47.24 25.72
C PHE A 362 32.56 48.72 25.45
N SER A 363 33.43 49.07 24.49
CA SER A 363 33.61 50.47 24.07
C SER A 363 32.31 51.03 23.46
N ARG A 364 31.65 50.25 22.61
CA ARG A 364 30.36 50.65 22.01
C ARG A 364 29.24 50.73 23.05
N LEU A 365 29.20 49.82 24.00
CA LEU A 365 28.23 49.85 25.11
C LEU A 365 28.41 51.11 25.97
N GLN A 366 29.65 51.50 26.26
CA GLN A 366 29.95 52.73 26.98
C GLN A 366 29.57 53.97 26.17
N ASP A 367 29.80 53.96 24.86
CA ASP A 367 29.44 55.06 23.97
C ASP A 367 27.91 55.19 23.81
N GLU A 368 27.18 54.07 23.77
CA GLU A 368 25.71 54.06 23.78
C GLU A 368 25.14 54.57 25.10
N GLN A 369 25.71 54.18 26.24
CA GLN A 369 25.28 54.72 27.54
C GLN A 369 25.58 56.21 27.66
N LYS A 370 26.72 56.69 27.15
CA LYS A 370 27.04 58.12 27.09
C LYS A 370 26.12 58.88 26.13
N ALA A 371 25.79 58.30 24.97
CA ALA A 371 24.87 58.90 24.02
C ALA A 371 23.43 58.97 24.57
N ALA A 372 22.98 57.92 25.26
CA ALA A 372 21.69 57.87 25.95
C ALA A 372 21.62 58.88 27.11
N ALA A 373 22.70 59.02 27.89
CA ALA A 373 22.78 60.03 28.95
C ALA A 373 22.82 61.48 28.41
N ALA A 374 23.35 61.67 27.20
CA ALA A 374 23.41 62.97 26.51
C ALA A 374 22.19 63.26 25.61
N GLY A 375 21.19 62.36 25.54
CA GLY A 375 19.96 62.54 24.76
C GLY A 375 20.16 62.64 23.23
N GLN A 376 21.29 62.19 22.69
CA GLN A 376 21.58 62.21 21.25
C GLN A 376 21.31 60.84 20.61
N PRO A 377 20.75 60.78 19.37
CA PRO A 377 20.61 59.51 18.66
C PRO A 377 21.98 58.90 18.34
N PRO A 378 22.10 57.56 18.30
CA PRO A 378 23.37 56.88 18.06
C PRO A 378 23.96 57.28 16.71
N ARG A 379 25.24 57.67 16.69
CA ARG A 379 25.92 58.12 15.47
C ARG A 379 26.08 56.94 14.48
N PRO A 380 25.73 57.11 13.19
CA PRO A 380 25.97 56.07 12.19
C PRO A 380 27.48 55.86 11.98
N SER A 381 27.89 54.60 11.85
CA SER A 381 29.30 54.18 11.82
C SER A 381 30.06 54.78 10.64
N PHE A 382 31.18 55.46 10.93
CA PHE A 382 32.22 55.76 9.95
C PHE A 382 32.89 54.46 9.52
N LYS A 383 32.81 54.12 8.22
CA LYS A 383 33.70 53.13 7.61
C LYS A 383 35.08 53.77 7.52
N LYS A 384 36.07 53.17 8.20
CA LYS A 384 37.46 53.55 8.04
C LYS A 384 37.99 52.83 6.80
N ASP A 385 38.15 53.57 5.71
CA ASP A 385 38.87 53.10 4.53
C ASP A 385 40.36 53.03 4.89
N ASP A 386 40.87 51.82 5.17
CA ASP A 386 42.30 51.62 5.39
C ASP A 386 43.04 51.63 4.06
N ALA A 387 43.66 52.78 3.79
CA ALA A 387 44.62 52.95 2.71
C ALA A 387 46.01 52.44 3.13
N LYS A 388 46.52 51.49 2.33
CA LYS A 388 47.92 51.33 1.87
C LYS A 388 48.99 50.82 2.86
N ALA A 389 49.54 49.65 2.54
CA ALA A 389 50.93 49.44 2.08
C ALA A 389 51.48 48.08 2.55
N GLY A 390 52.17 47.39 1.65
CA GLY A 390 52.59 46.00 1.83
C GLY A 390 53.87 45.82 2.65
N ARG A 391 54.16 44.55 2.95
CA ARG A 391 55.48 43.91 2.93
C ARG A 391 55.29 42.40 3.07
N GLY A 392 56.08 41.65 2.30
CA GLY A 392 55.99 40.21 2.19
C GLY A 392 56.47 39.45 3.43
N GLY A 393 56.07 38.18 3.49
CA GLY A 393 56.57 37.19 4.43
C GLY A 393 56.34 35.81 3.84
N ALA A 394 57.44 35.10 3.59
CA ALA A 394 57.50 33.81 2.93
C ALA A 394 56.82 32.70 3.76
N PHE A 395 56.04 31.86 3.08
CA PHE A 395 55.55 30.59 3.62
C PHE A 395 56.63 29.52 3.46
N TYR A 396 57.22 29.07 4.58
CA TYR A 396 57.84 27.76 4.67
C TYR A 396 56.79 26.77 5.19
N LYS A 397 56.59 25.67 4.44
CA LYS A 397 55.90 24.46 4.91
C LYS A 397 56.92 23.60 5.66
N LEU A 398 56.55 23.18 6.86
CA LEU A 398 57.05 21.96 7.50
C LEU A 398 55.94 20.91 7.42
#